data_AF-A0A432FAB4-F1
#
_entry.id   AF-A0A432FAB4-F1
#
_cell.length_a   1.000
_cell.length_b   1.000
_cell.length_c   1.000
_cell.angle_alpha   90.00
_cell.angle_beta   90.00
_cell.angle_gamma   90.00
#
_symmetry.space_group_name_H-M   'P 1'
#
loop_
_entity.id
_entity.type
_entity.pdbx_description
1 polymer ?
#
loop_
_entity_poly.entity_id
_entity_poly.type
_entity_poly.pdbx_seq_one_letter_code
_entity_poly.pdbx_strand_id
1 'polypeptide(L)'
;MSKSEGNIILANDFNNLYGSDTLRYIVITTGVTSPIDLNDSYLEKILKETLKISRTFYRAQSLAKNKKSNSKKVQDFREAIID
;
A
#
# COMPACT_ATOMS: atom_id res chain seq x y z
N MET A 1 -22.87 -0.84 12.25
CA MET A 1 -23.45 -1.54 11.08
C MET A 1 -24.42 -2.59 11.58
N SER A 2 -25.69 -2.52 11.18
CA SER A 2 -26.74 -3.44 11.58
C SER A 2 -27.53 -3.91 10.36
N LYS A 3 -27.90 -5.20 10.33
CA LYS A 3 -28.71 -5.77 9.25
C LYS A 3 -30.09 -5.13 9.20
N SER A 4 -30.62 -4.78 10.37
CA SER A 4 -31.94 -4.18 10.50
C SER A 4 -31.99 -2.72 10.03
N GLU A 5 -30.85 -2.02 10.02
CA GLU A 5 -30.78 -0.61 9.63
C GLU A 5 -30.37 -0.41 8.16
N GLY A 6 -30.08 -1.51 7.43
CA GLY A 6 -29.64 -1.45 6.03
C GLY A 6 -28.25 -0.86 5.81
N ASN A 7 -27.56 -0.43 6.87
CA ASN A 7 -26.22 0.18 6.83
C ASN A 7 -25.11 -0.88 6.94
N ILE A 8 -25.10 -1.82 6.00
CA ILE A 8 -24.12 -2.91 5.93
C ILE A 8 -23.32 -2.85 4.65
N ILE A 9 -22.03 -3.06 4.79
CA ILE A 9 -21.16 -3.52 3.72
C ILE A 9 -20.60 -4.90 4.09
N LEU A 10 -20.75 -5.87 3.20
CA LEU A 10 -20.15 -7.19 3.40
C LEU A 10 -18.65 -7.09 3.13
N ALA A 11 -17.85 -7.91 3.83
CA ALA A 11 -16.40 -7.90 3.67
C ALA A 11 -15.96 -8.17 2.22
N ASN A 12 -16.68 -9.05 1.51
CA ASN A 12 -16.40 -9.35 0.11
C ASN A 12 -16.67 -8.14 -0.79
N ASP A 13 -17.79 -7.44 -0.58
CA ASP A 13 -18.14 -6.25 -1.36
C ASP A 13 -17.16 -5.11 -1.08
N PHE A 14 -16.78 -4.93 0.19
CA PHE A 14 -15.74 -3.98 0.58
C PHE A 14 -14.42 -4.29 -0.14
N ASN A 15 -14.00 -5.56 -0.13
CA ASN A 15 -12.75 -5.98 -0.77
C ASN A 15 -12.78 -5.77 -2.28
N ASN A 16 -13.92 -6.00 -2.94
CA ASN A 16 -14.06 -5.77 -4.37
C ASN A 16 -14.01 -4.28 -4.73
N LEU A 17 -14.52 -3.39 -3.87
CA LEU A 17 -14.54 -1.95 -4.11
C LEU A 17 -13.22 -1.26 -3.74
N TYR A 18 -12.65 -1.61 -2.58
CA TYR A 18 -11.54 -0.86 -1.98
C TYR A 18 -10.25 -1.68 -1.83
N GLY A 19 -10.31 -3.00 -1.96
CA GLY A 19 -9.18 -3.91 -1.81
C GLY A 19 -8.84 -4.25 -0.35
N SER A 20 -8.28 -5.45 -0.16
CA SER A 20 -7.96 -5.99 1.17
C SER A 20 -6.92 -5.18 1.93
N ASP A 21 -5.99 -4.51 1.23
CA ASP A 21 -4.94 -3.71 1.87
C ASP A 21 -5.50 -2.44 2.50
N THR A 22 -6.53 -1.84 1.89
CA THR A 22 -7.25 -0.70 2.47
C THR A 22 -7.90 -1.10 3.80
N LEU A 23 -8.55 -2.27 3.84
CA LEU A 23 -9.14 -2.79 5.08
C LEU A 23 -8.07 -3.05 6.15
N ARG A 24 -6.95 -3.70 5.78
CA ARG A 24 -5.83 -3.93 6.71
C ARG A 24 -5.26 -2.62 7.25
N TYR A 25 -5.11 -1.62 6.39
CA TYR A 25 -4.62 -0.31 6.79
C TYR A 25 -5.55 0.33 7.84
N ILE A 26 -6.87 0.28 7.64
CA ILE A 26 -7.84 0.75 8.63
C ILE A 26 -7.61 0.05 9.96
N VAL A 27 -7.59 -1.29 9.98
CA VAL A 27 -7.44 -2.10 11.22
C VAL A 27 -6.14 -1.80 11.96
N ILE A 28 -5.04 -1.56 11.25
CA ILE A 28 -3.73 -1.28 11.88
C ILE A 28 -3.63 0.15 12.42
N THR A 29 -4.29 1.10 11.75
CA THR A 29 -4.18 2.54 12.07
C THR A 29 -5.25 3.05 13.02
N THR A 30 -6.38 2.35 13.13
CA THR A 30 -7.42 2.66 14.10
C THR A 30 -7.14 1.96 15.42
N GLY A 31 -7.30 2.69 16.52
CA GLY A 31 -7.16 2.11 17.86
C GLY A 31 -8.25 1.07 18.10
N VAL A 32 -7.87 -0.09 18.65
CA VAL A 32 -8.75 -1.26 18.85
C VAL A 32 -9.99 -0.96 19.71
N THR A 33 -9.94 0.09 20.51
CA THR A 33 -11.01 0.50 21.44
C THR A 33 -11.92 1.60 20.88
N SER A 34 -11.59 2.18 19.72
CA SER A 34 -12.34 3.30 19.15
C SER A 34 -13.31 2.82 18.08
N PRO A 35 -14.59 3.25 18.12
CA PRO A 35 -15.51 2.97 17.01
C PRO A 35 -14.99 3.61 15.74
N ILE A 36 -15.10 2.90 14.63
CA ILE A 36 -14.66 3.37 13.31
C ILE A 36 -15.89 3.77 12.51
N ASP A 37 -15.93 5.03 12.09
CA ASP A 37 -16.95 5.51 11.16
C ASP A 37 -16.49 5.31 9.71
N LEU A 38 -17.14 4.37 9.01
CA LEU A 38 -16.84 4.02 7.63
C LEU A 38 -17.77 4.79 6.69
N ASN A 39 -17.48 6.07 6.49
CA ASN A 39 -18.13 6.91 5.50
C ASN A 39 -17.27 7.05 4.22
N ASP A 40 -17.90 7.42 3.10
CA ASP A 40 -17.24 7.45 1.78
C ASP A 40 -16.01 8.36 1.74
N SER A 41 -16.08 9.54 2.37
CA SER A 41 -14.96 10.49 2.44
C SER A 41 -13.75 9.90 3.18
N TYR A 42 -14.00 9.21 4.29
CA TYR A 42 -12.95 8.51 5.03
C TYR A 42 -12.36 7.36 4.19
N LEU A 43 -13.20 6.52 3.57
CA LEU A 43 -12.75 5.40 2.76
C LEU A 43 -11.93 5.84 1.55
N GLU A 44 -12.35 6.89 0.84
CA GLU A 44 -11.58 7.46 -0.26
C GLU A 44 -10.22 8.00 0.18
N LYS A 45 -10.17 8.67 1.34
CA LYS A 45 -8.91 9.16 1.92
C LYS A 45 -7.96 7.99 2.21
N ILE A 46 -8.47 6.94 2.86
CA ILE A 46 -7.64 5.78 3.21
C ILE A 46 -7.17 5.05 1.95
N LEU A 47 -8.01 4.90 0.94
CA LEU A 47 -7.62 4.30 -0.34
C LEU A 47 -6.45 5.09 -0.98
N LYS A 48 -6.52 6.42 -0.98
CA LYS A 48 -5.45 7.30 -1.51
C LYS A 48 -4.13 7.12 -0.74
N GLU A 49 -4.18 7.06 0.59
CA GLU A 49 -2.99 6.83 1.41
C GLU A 49 -2.38 5.44 1.18
N THR A 50 -3.22 4.41 1.11
CA THR A 50 -2.79 3.04 0.84
C THR A 50 -2.09 2.94 -0.52
N LEU A 51 -2.68 3.54 -1.57
CA LEU A 51 -2.07 3.61 -2.90
C LEU A 51 -0.75 4.39 -2.91
N LYS A 52 -0.65 5.47 -2.14
CA LYS A 52 0.58 6.27 -2.01
C LYS A 52 1.70 5.47 -1.36
N ILE A 53 1.40 4.70 -0.32
CA ILE A 53 2.37 3.80 0.33
C ILE A 53 2.86 2.76 -0.67
N SER A 54 1.95 2.06 -1.35
CA SER A 54 2.29 1.05 -2.35
C SER A 54 3.17 1.62 -3.47
N ARG A 55 2.79 2.77 -4.04
CA ARG A 55 3.59 3.46 -5.07
C ARG A 55 4.98 3.85 -4.57
N THR A 56 5.07 4.33 -3.33
CA THR A 56 6.35 4.72 -2.72
C THR A 56 7.25 3.51 -2.53
N PHE A 57 6.70 2.39 -2.03
CA PHE A 57 7.43 1.14 -1.88
C PHE A 57 7.94 0.60 -3.22
N TYR A 58 7.09 0.56 -4.26
CA TYR A 58 7.51 0.13 -5.60
C TYR A 58 8.59 1.02 -6.19
N ARG A 59 8.47 2.35 -6.04
CA ARG A 59 9.51 3.30 -6.47
C ARG A 59 10.83 3.07 -5.74
N ALA A 60 10.79 2.91 -4.42
CA ALA A 60 11.97 2.62 -3.62
C ALA A 60 12.64 1.30 -4.03
N GLN A 61 11.84 0.25 -4.25
CA GLN A 61 12.35 -1.04 -4.72
C GLN A 61 13.00 -0.94 -6.11
N SER A 62 12.38 -0.21 -7.03
CA SER A 62 12.92 0.03 -8.37
C SER A 62 14.26 0.76 -8.31
N LEU A 63 14.35 1.83 -7.50
CA LEU A 63 15.59 2.58 -7.29
C LEU A 63 16.69 1.70 -6.67
N ALA A 64 16.35 0.86 -5.70
CA ALA A 64 17.30 -0.06 -5.08
C ALA A 64 17.85 -1.11 -6.07
N LYS A 65 17.00 -1.64 -6.96
CA LYS A 65 17.42 -2.56 -8.04
C LYS A 65 18.32 -1.87 -9.06
N ASN A 66 17.99 -0.65 -9.45
CA ASN A 66 18.80 0.14 -10.40
C ASN A 66 20.17 0.51 -9.81
N LYS A 67 20.25 0.84 -8.50
CA LYS A 67 21.54 1.08 -7.84
C LYS A 67 22.44 -0.16 -7.85
N LYS A 68 21.89 -1.35 -7.57
CA LYS A 68 22.66 -2.61 -7.63
C LYS A 68 23.12 -2.95 -9.05
N SER A 69 22.29 -2.68 -10.07
CA SER A 69 22.69 -2.89 -11.46
C SER A 69 23.77 -1.91 -11.92
N ASN A 70 23.71 -0.65 -11.49
CA ASN A 70 24.70 0.36 -11.86
C ASN A 70 26.02 0.16 -11.11
N SER A 71 26.00 -0.23 -9.82
CA SER A 71 27.23 -0.53 -9.09
C SER A 71 27.97 -1.72 -9.71
N LYS A 72 27.24 -2.76 -10.13
CA LYS A 72 27.83 -3.93 -10.79
C LYS A 72 28.46 -3.57 -12.14
N LYS A 73 27.74 -2.83 -12.99
CA LYS A 73 28.30 -2.34 -14.27
C LYS A 73 29.56 -1.47 -14.11
N VAL A 74 29.61 -0.62 -13.09
CA VAL A 74 30.80 0.20 -12.80
C VAL A 74 31.97 -0.65 -12.31
N GLN A 75 31.70 -1.71 -11.54
CA GLN A 75 32.72 -2.63 -11.07
C GLN A 75 33.26 -3.50 -12.23
N ASP A 76 32.37 -4.08 -13.03
CA ASP A 76 32.73 -4.87 -14.23
C ASP A 76 33.55 -4.02 -15.22
N PHE A 77 33.21 -2.72 -15.39
CA PHE A 77 33.97 -1.80 -16.24
C PHE A 77 35.35 -1.45 -15.67
N ARG A 78 35.49 -1.34 -14.34
CA ARG A 78 36.78 -1.09 -13.69
C ARG A 78 37.71 -2.30 -13.81
N GLU A 79 37.18 -3.50 -13.64
CA GLU A 79 37.93 -4.74 -13.81
C GLU A 79 38.39 -4.88 -15.27
N ALA A 80 37.55 -4.54 -16.25
CA ALA A 80 37.89 -4.58 -17.68
C ALA A 80 38.91 -3.50 -18.15
N ILE A 81 39.24 -2.49 -17.34
CA ILE A 81 40.27 -1.48 -17.66
C ILE A 81 41.63 -1.86 -17.05
N ILE A 82 41.64 -2.73 -16.03
CA ILE A 82 42.84 -3.06 -15.27
C ILE A 82 43.54 -4.33 -15.81
N ASP A 83 42.84 -5.13 -16.63
CA ASP A 83 43.42 -6.16 -17.50
C ASP A 83 43.79 -5.60 -18.89
#